data_AF-A0A2T6D6S2-F1
#
_entry.id   AF-A0A2T6D6S2-F1
#
_cell.length_a   1.000
_cell.length_b   1.000
_cell.length_c   1.000
_cell.angle_alpha   90.00
_cell.angle_beta   90.00
_cell.angle_gamma   90.00
#
_symmetry.space_group_name_H-M   'P 1'
#
loop_
_entity.id
_entity.type
_entity.pdbx_description
1 polymer ?
#
loop_
_entity_poly.entity_id
_entity_poly.type
_entity_poly.pdbx_seq_one_letter_code
_entity_poly.pdbx_strand_id
1 'polypeptide(L)'
;MAFLLIASNAAAGLTNFDIVAQREKLSQERGRVDGNTSVTSKEIRYRITIKSRSFKALNNVEAKYRIFYKDLQPGETDKGILQSKGGSEKFPLLGANETVTVNTSPFTLTTEQLDGNWVYYSGANRKSEDRVIGIWIRIYVEGTLSQEYCNPSTLSNKADWKD
;
A
#
# COMPACT_ATOMS: atom_id res chain seq x y z
N MET A 1 15.36 4.01 49.77
CA MET A 1 14.80 3.28 48.62
C MET A 1 15.33 3.90 47.35
N ALA A 2 16.24 3.22 46.65
CA ALA A 2 16.80 3.70 45.39
C ALA A 2 16.00 3.11 44.23
N PHE A 3 15.39 3.98 43.41
CA PHE A 3 14.72 3.58 42.17
C PHE A 3 15.78 3.50 41.06
N LEU A 4 16.13 2.30 40.64
CA LEU A 4 17.02 2.05 39.52
C LEU A 4 16.19 2.21 38.22
N LEU A 5 16.35 3.34 37.54
CA LEU A 5 15.80 3.54 36.19
C LEU A 5 16.65 2.72 35.21
N ILE A 6 16.11 1.59 34.77
CA ILE A 6 16.67 0.83 33.64
C ILE A 6 16.34 1.64 32.39
N ALA A 7 17.34 2.36 31.86
CA ALA A 7 17.24 2.94 30.53
C ALA A 7 17.09 1.78 29.53
N SER A 8 15.91 1.67 28.91
CA SER A 8 15.70 0.78 27.79
C SER A 8 16.54 1.29 26.62
N ASN A 9 17.66 0.63 26.34
CA ASN A 9 18.39 0.82 25.09
C ASN A 9 17.48 0.35 23.94
N ALA A 10 16.74 1.29 23.34
CA ALA A 10 16.22 1.09 22.00
C ALA A 10 17.43 0.98 21.08
N ALA A 11 17.74 -0.24 20.64
CA ALA A 11 18.67 -0.43 19.54
C ALA A 11 18.07 0.31 18.33
N ALA A 12 18.62 1.49 18.04
CA ALA A 12 18.39 2.18 16.79
C ALA A 12 18.98 1.28 15.69
N GLY A 13 18.16 0.36 15.17
CA GLY A 13 18.52 -0.44 14.01
C GLY A 13 18.79 0.52 12.86
N LEU A 14 20.06 0.60 12.45
CA LEU A 14 20.44 1.30 11.24
C LEU A 14 19.65 0.69 10.08
N THR A 15 18.65 1.41 9.57
CA THR A 15 17.89 0.97 8.40
C THR A 15 18.83 0.98 7.20
N ASN A 16 19.08 -0.21 6.63
CA ASN A 16 20.00 -0.37 5.49
C ASN A 16 19.44 0.23 4.19
N PHE A 17 18.14 0.55 4.16
CA PHE A 17 17.46 1.11 3.00
C PHE A 17 16.61 2.31 3.37
N ASP A 18 16.64 3.32 2.49
CA ASP A 18 15.63 4.36 2.40
C ASP A 18 14.54 3.92 1.44
N ILE A 19 13.32 3.78 1.93
CA ILE A 19 12.18 3.32 1.14
C ILE A 19 11.14 4.43 1.13
N VAL A 20 10.72 4.82 -0.07
CA VAL A 20 9.63 5.77 -0.29
C VAL A 20 8.64 5.13 -1.26
N ALA A 21 7.36 5.18 -0.92
CA ALA A 21 6.29 4.70 -1.79
C ALA A 21 5.29 5.83 -2.06
N GLN A 22 5.14 6.17 -3.33
CA GLN A 22 4.24 7.23 -3.80
C GLN A 22 3.17 6.63 -4.69
N ARG A 23 1.91 7.01 -4.44
CA ARG A 23 0.78 6.60 -5.27
C ARG A 23 0.69 7.51 -6.50
N GLU A 24 0.58 6.91 -7.67
CA GLU A 24 0.41 7.60 -8.95
C GLU A 24 -0.95 7.27 -9.54
N LYS A 25 -1.64 8.28 -10.08
CA LYS A 25 -2.83 8.09 -10.90
C LYS A 25 -2.40 7.94 -12.35
N LEU A 26 -2.79 6.84 -12.99
CA LEU A 26 -2.48 6.56 -14.39
C LEU A 26 -3.60 7.07 -15.30
N SER A 27 -4.84 6.74 -14.97
CA SER A 27 -6.00 7.13 -15.74
C SER A 27 -7.20 7.37 -14.82
N GLN A 28 -8.22 8.04 -15.37
CA GLN A 28 -9.51 8.19 -14.73
C GLN A 28 -10.59 8.28 -15.81
N GLU A 29 -11.57 7.40 -15.71
CA GLU A 29 -12.71 7.34 -16.61
C GLU A 29 -13.99 7.56 -15.83
N ARG A 30 -14.99 8.16 -16.48
CA ARG A 30 -16.32 8.35 -15.90
C ARG A 30 -17.36 7.86 -16.89
N GLY A 31 -18.34 7.13 -16.38
CA GLY A 31 -19.44 6.59 -17.17
C GLY A 31 -20.72 6.46 -16.36
N ARG A 32 -21.65 5.68 -16.91
CA ARG A 32 -22.87 5.23 -16.24
C ARG A 32 -22.91 3.70 -16.24
N VAL A 33 -23.29 3.12 -15.11
CA VAL A 33 -23.55 1.67 -14.98
C VAL A 33 -25.03 1.40 -15.20
N ASP A 34 -25.87 2.25 -14.62
CA ASP A 34 -27.33 2.26 -14.79
C ASP A 34 -27.78 3.72 -14.99
N GLY A 35 -28.97 3.96 -15.57
CA GLY A 35 -29.46 5.29 -15.95
C GLY A 35 -29.36 6.34 -14.85
N ASN A 36 -29.38 5.90 -13.59
CA ASN A 36 -29.38 6.74 -12.40
C ASN A 36 -28.11 6.61 -11.54
N THR A 37 -27.10 5.88 -12.02
CA THR A 37 -25.84 5.61 -11.30
C THR A 37 -24.65 5.97 -12.15
N SER A 38 -23.88 6.96 -11.70
CA SER A 38 -22.60 7.29 -12.29
C SER A 38 -21.46 6.47 -11.68
N VAL A 39 -20.51 6.06 -12.51
CA VAL A 39 -19.30 5.36 -12.10
C VAL A 39 -18.07 6.15 -12.49
N THR A 40 -17.07 6.19 -11.61
CA THR A 40 -15.74 6.71 -11.88
C THR A 40 -14.71 5.63 -11.57
N SER A 41 -13.96 5.22 -12.58
CA SER A 41 -12.87 4.24 -12.45
C SER A 41 -11.55 4.97 -12.48
N LYS A 42 -10.71 4.77 -11.45
CA LYS A 42 -9.37 5.34 -11.36
C LYS A 42 -8.35 4.21 -11.39
N GLU A 43 -7.54 4.16 -12.43
CA GLU A 43 -6.39 3.26 -12.46
C GLU A 43 -5.20 3.94 -11.75
N ILE A 44 -4.64 3.26 -10.78
CA ILE A 44 -3.54 3.77 -9.97
C ILE A 44 -2.43 2.71 -9.83
N ARG A 45 -1.24 3.16 -9.47
CA ARG A 45 -0.12 2.28 -9.06
C ARG A 45 0.69 2.92 -7.95
N TYR A 46 1.60 2.17 -7.36
CA TYR A 46 2.66 2.72 -6.52
C TYR A 46 3.98 2.75 -7.28
N ARG A 47 4.68 3.89 -7.20
CA ARG A 47 6.11 4.00 -7.46
C ARG A 47 6.85 3.81 -6.14
N ILE A 48 7.68 2.78 -6.08
CA ILE A 48 8.50 2.44 -4.92
C ILE A 48 9.94 2.80 -5.25
N THR A 49 10.53 3.72 -4.50
CA THR A 49 11.93 4.07 -4.60
C THR A 49 12.68 3.46 -3.42
N ILE A 50 13.72 2.68 -3.71
CA ILE A 50 14.55 1.99 -2.74
C ILE A 50 15.97 2.49 -2.94
N LYS A 51 16.53 3.13 -1.92
CA LYS A 51 17.92 3.56 -1.91
C LYS A 51 18.69 2.76 -0.88
N SER A 52 19.73 2.06 -1.32
CA SER A 52 20.70 1.42 -0.45
C SER A 52 21.45 2.48 0.35
N ARG A 53 21.66 2.24 1.64
CA ARG A 53 22.59 3.01 2.48
C ARG A 53 23.91 2.25 2.73
N SER A 54 24.06 1.09 2.11
CA SER A 54 25.27 0.27 2.24
C SER A 54 26.43 0.90 1.45
N PHE A 55 27.62 0.88 2.05
CA PHE A 55 28.88 1.22 1.39
C PHE A 55 29.41 0.10 0.47
N LYS A 56 28.77 -1.07 0.50
CA LYS A 56 29.08 -2.22 -0.35
C LYS A 56 27.88 -2.56 -1.23
N ALA A 57 28.16 -3.13 -2.40
CA ALA A 57 27.11 -3.72 -3.22
C ALA A 57 26.44 -4.89 -2.48
N LEU A 58 25.14 -5.04 -2.68
CA LEU A 58 24.29 -6.06 -2.10
C LEU A 58 23.86 -6.99 -3.21
N ASN A 59 23.99 -8.30 -2.98
CA ASN A 59 23.55 -9.31 -3.93
C ASN A 59 22.16 -9.81 -3.55
N ASN A 60 21.41 -10.25 -4.57
CA ASN A 60 20.13 -10.94 -4.39
C ASN A 60 19.16 -10.17 -3.48
N VAL A 61 18.96 -8.88 -3.76
CA VAL A 61 17.97 -8.07 -3.06
C VAL A 61 16.59 -8.34 -3.66
N GLU A 62 15.59 -8.64 -2.83
CA GLU A 62 14.21 -8.83 -3.26
C GLU A 62 13.31 -7.84 -2.52
N ALA A 63 12.58 -7.03 -3.28
CA ALA A 63 11.54 -6.16 -2.75
C ALA A 63 10.18 -6.81 -2.97
N LYS A 64 9.56 -7.31 -1.90
CA LYS A 64 8.17 -7.77 -1.92
C LYS A 64 7.26 -6.64 -1.45
N TYR A 65 6.13 -6.46 -2.11
CA TYR A 65 5.15 -5.46 -1.72
C TYR A 65 3.74 -6.05 -1.62
N ARG A 66 2.92 -5.43 -0.79
CA ARG A 66 1.48 -5.70 -0.67
C ARG A 66 0.72 -4.40 -0.49
N ILE A 67 -0.19 -4.12 -1.42
CA ILE A 67 -1.08 -2.97 -1.39
C ILE A 67 -2.39 -3.42 -0.79
N PHE A 68 -2.95 -2.62 0.12
CA PHE A 68 -4.22 -2.87 0.77
C PHE A 68 -5.22 -1.76 0.43
N TYR A 69 -6.44 -2.15 0.11
CA TYR A 69 -7.54 -1.24 -0.20
C TYR A 69 -8.85 -1.83 0.29
N LYS A 70 -9.82 -0.97 0.57
CA LYS A 70 -11.21 -1.39 0.83
C LYS A 70 -11.99 -1.24 -0.45
N ASP A 71 -12.64 -2.34 -0.83
CA ASP A 71 -13.65 -2.41 -1.87
C ASP A 71 -15.01 -2.13 -1.21
N LEU A 72 -15.64 -1.00 -1.55
CA LEU A 72 -16.94 -0.65 -0.99
C LEU A 72 -18.02 -1.02 -2.01
N GLN A 73 -18.91 -1.93 -1.62
CA GLN A 73 -20.00 -2.34 -2.49
C GLN A 73 -21.17 -1.34 -2.45
N PRO A 74 -21.77 -1.02 -3.61
CA PRO A 74 -22.96 -0.18 -3.67
C PRO A 74 -24.12 -0.77 -2.85
N GLY A 75 -24.81 0.05 -2.07
CA GLY A 75 -25.94 -0.41 -1.27
C GLY A 75 -25.58 -1.04 0.09
N GLU A 76 -24.29 -1.08 0.46
CA GLU A 76 -23.84 -1.54 1.79
C GLU A 76 -23.60 -0.39 2.79
N THR A 77 -23.70 -0.70 4.08
CA THR A 77 -23.66 0.24 5.21
C THR A 77 -22.25 0.37 5.85
N ASP A 78 -21.23 0.61 5.03
CA ASP A 78 -19.89 1.14 5.42
C ASP A 78 -18.74 0.17 5.77
N LYS A 79 -18.92 -1.15 5.73
CA LYS A 79 -17.82 -2.10 6.02
C LYS A 79 -17.27 -2.74 4.75
N GLY A 80 -16.77 -1.92 3.83
CA GLY A 80 -16.09 -2.39 2.63
C GLY A 80 -15.05 -3.49 2.92
N ILE A 81 -14.90 -4.42 1.99
CA ILE A 81 -14.10 -5.62 2.14
C ILE A 81 -12.62 -5.27 1.98
N LEU A 82 -11.78 -5.69 2.93
CA LEU A 82 -10.33 -5.49 2.82
C LEU A 82 -9.76 -6.42 1.74
N GLN A 83 -9.28 -5.82 0.67
CA GLN A 83 -8.61 -6.47 -0.44
C GLN A 83 -7.11 -6.19 -0.41
N SER A 84 -6.33 -7.05 -1.08
CA SER A 84 -4.90 -6.83 -1.22
C SER A 84 -4.35 -7.30 -2.57
N LYS A 85 -3.35 -6.59 -3.08
CA LYS A 85 -2.57 -6.99 -4.27
C LYS A 85 -1.08 -7.03 -3.93
N GLY A 86 -0.44 -8.15 -4.20
CA GLY A 86 0.98 -8.35 -3.95
C GLY A 86 1.82 -8.37 -5.23
N GLY A 87 3.13 -8.28 -5.06
CA GLY A 87 4.11 -8.52 -6.10
C GLY A 87 5.53 -8.51 -5.52
N SER A 88 6.51 -8.86 -6.35
CA SER A 88 7.91 -8.77 -5.98
C SER A 88 8.78 -8.38 -7.16
N GLU A 89 9.90 -7.74 -6.85
CA GLU A 89 10.95 -7.41 -7.81
C GLU A 89 12.29 -7.86 -7.24
N LYS A 90 13.15 -8.46 -8.08
CA LYS A 90 14.46 -8.95 -7.68
C LYS A 90 15.56 -8.14 -8.36
N PHE A 91 16.55 -7.78 -7.59
CA PHE A 91 17.78 -7.11 -8.02
C PHE A 91 18.94 -8.06 -7.75
N PRO A 92 19.49 -8.72 -8.80
CA PRO A 92 20.63 -9.62 -8.63
C PRO A 92 21.83 -8.91 -7.98
N LEU A 93 22.01 -7.64 -8.32
CA LEU A 93 23.03 -6.75 -7.75
C LEU A 93 22.42 -5.36 -7.54
N LEU A 94 22.61 -4.81 -6.36
CA LEU A 94 22.32 -3.42 -6.02
C LEU A 94 23.61 -2.78 -5.50
N GLY A 95 24.16 -1.85 -6.24
CA GLY A 95 25.40 -1.15 -5.95
C GLY A 95 25.38 -0.38 -4.63
N ALA A 96 26.58 0.00 -4.18
CA ALA A 96 26.74 0.84 -2.99
C ALA A 96 26.05 2.18 -3.19
N ASN A 97 25.22 2.59 -2.23
CA ASN A 97 24.40 3.81 -2.30
C ASN A 97 23.47 3.92 -3.53
N GLU A 98 23.23 2.82 -4.25
CA GLU A 98 22.40 2.82 -5.45
C GLU A 98 20.92 3.06 -5.09
N THR A 99 20.22 3.75 -5.99
CA THR A 99 18.78 3.96 -5.91
C THR A 99 18.09 3.28 -7.09
N VAL A 100 17.14 2.40 -6.79
CA VAL A 100 16.29 1.74 -7.79
C VAL A 100 14.84 2.15 -7.60
N THR A 101 14.07 2.05 -8.68
CA THR A 101 12.64 2.35 -8.68
C THR A 101 11.86 1.18 -9.26
N VAL A 102 10.84 0.74 -8.54
CA VAL A 102 9.89 -0.31 -8.94
C VAL A 102 8.52 0.30 -9.08
N ASN A 103 7.83 -0.05 -10.17
CA ASN A 103 6.42 0.27 -10.32
C ASN A 103 5.61 -0.99 -10.02
N THR A 104 4.63 -0.87 -9.12
CA THR A 104 3.70 -1.98 -8.89
C THR A 104 2.80 -2.18 -10.10
N SER A 105 2.26 -3.39 -10.25
CA SER A 105 1.14 -3.61 -11.17
C SER A 105 0.00 -2.62 -10.89
N PRO A 106 -0.64 -2.05 -11.92
CA PRO A 106 -1.77 -1.16 -11.74
C PRO A 106 -2.95 -1.86 -11.07
N PHE A 107 -3.80 -1.06 -10.42
CA PHE A 107 -5.07 -1.50 -9.89
C PHE A 107 -6.12 -0.40 -9.95
N THR A 108 -7.37 -0.83 -10.08
CA THR A 108 -8.51 0.07 -10.25
C THR A 108 -9.18 0.33 -8.92
N LEU A 109 -9.55 1.57 -8.69
CA LEU A 109 -10.48 2.00 -7.64
C LEU A 109 -11.74 2.54 -8.31
N THR A 110 -12.88 2.08 -7.82
CA THR A 110 -14.18 2.48 -8.35
C THR A 110 -14.87 3.42 -7.38
N THR A 111 -15.58 4.41 -7.92
CA THR A 111 -16.52 5.24 -7.19
C THR A 111 -17.85 5.16 -7.89
N GLU A 112 -18.87 4.70 -7.18
CA GLU A 112 -20.25 4.69 -7.67
C GLU A 112 -21.09 5.72 -6.92
N GLN A 113 -21.95 6.42 -7.64
CA GLN A 113 -22.78 7.46 -7.07
C GLN A 113 -24.15 7.51 -7.73
N LEU A 114 -25.19 7.39 -6.89
CA LEU A 114 -26.59 7.59 -7.25
C LEU A 114 -26.88 9.08 -7.54
N ASP A 115 -27.68 9.32 -8.58
CA ASP A 115 -28.14 10.64 -8.98
C ASP A 115 -28.98 11.33 -7.89
N GLY A 116 -29.10 12.66 -7.96
CA GLY A 116 -29.69 13.59 -6.97
C GLY A 116 -30.90 13.12 -6.17
N ASN A 117 -31.84 12.46 -6.85
CA ASN A 117 -33.15 12.09 -6.32
C ASN A 117 -33.28 10.59 -6.00
N TRP A 118 -32.19 9.83 -6.08
CA TRP A 118 -32.18 8.38 -5.87
C TRP A 118 -31.55 8.02 -4.53
N VAL A 119 -32.20 7.12 -3.82
CA VAL A 119 -31.77 6.55 -2.54
C VAL A 119 -31.96 5.04 -2.59
N TYR A 120 -31.08 4.31 -1.90
CA TYR A 120 -31.30 2.89 -1.70
C TYR A 120 -32.45 2.68 -0.71
N TYR A 121 -33.31 1.68 -0.96
CA TYR A 121 -34.38 1.30 -0.03
C TYR A 121 -33.83 0.91 1.35
N SER A 122 -32.63 0.34 1.40
CA SER A 122 -31.92 0.00 2.63
C SER A 122 -31.46 1.21 3.46
N GLY A 123 -31.56 2.43 2.92
CA GLY A 123 -31.00 3.64 3.54
C GLY A 123 -29.48 3.73 3.44
N ALA A 124 -28.83 2.86 2.65
CA ALA A 124 -27.39 2.87 2.44
C ALA A 124 -26.89 4.16 1.76
N ASN A 125 -25.59 4.43 1.91
CA ASN A 125 -24.96 5.61 1.36
C ASN A 125 -25.12 5.68 -0.16
N ARG A 126 -25.49 6.85 -0.66
CA ARG A 126 -25.69 7.13 -2.10
C ARG A 126 -24.39 7.14 -2.91
N LYS A 127 -23.26 7.14 -2.21
CA LYS A 127 -21.92 7.11 -2.80
C LYS A 127 -21.14 5.98 -2.16
N SER A 128 -20.58 5.12 -3.00
CA SER A 128 -19.58 4.13 -2.63
C SER A 128 -18.24 4.51 -3.26
N GLU A 129 -17.14 4.47 -2.51
CA GLU A 129 -15.81 4.79 -3.03
C GLU A 129 -14.77 3.84 -2.45
N ASP A 130 -14.10 3.10 -3.33
CA ASP A 130 -12.96 2.29 -2.98
C ASP A 130 -11.85 3.17 -2.40
N ARG A 131 -11.22 2.66 -1.34
CA ARG A 131 -10.23 3.44 -0.58
C ARG A 131 -8.95 2.66 -0.41
N VAL A 132 -7.85 3.21 -0.90
CA VAL A 132 -6.51 2.72 -0.55
C VAL A 132 -6.28 2.91 0.95
N ILE A 133 -5.91 1.81 1.60
CA ILE A 133 -5.52 1.80 3.01
C ILE A 133 -4.02 2.05 3.14
N GLY A 134 -3.21 1.43 2.29
CA GLY A 134 -1.77 1.64 2.27
C GLY A 134 -0.99 0.61 1.48
N ILE A 135 0.32 0.66 1.64
CA ILE A 135 1.27 -0.30 1.09
C ILE A 135 2.24 -0.77 2.17
N TRP A 136 2.54 -2.06 2.18
CA TRP A 136 3.56 -2.69 3.00
C TRP A 136 4.63 -3.27 2.07
N ILE A 137 5.89 -2.93 2.32
CA ILE A 137 7.06 -3.39 1.57
C ILE A 137 7.99 -4.12 2.53
N ARG A 138 8.50 -5.27 2.08
CA ARG A 138 9.55 -6.05 2.75
C ARG A 138 10.75 -6.18 1.82
N ILE A 139 11.93 -5.81 2.31
CA ILE A 139 13.19 -5.99 1.60
C ILE A 139 13.91 -7.19 2.18
N TYR A 140 14.22 -8.15 1.31
CA TYR A 140 15.04 -9.30 1.62
C TYR A 140 16.41 -9.13 0.97
N VAL A 141 17.47 -9.52 1.66
CA VAL A 141 18.84 -9.57 1.13
C VAL A 141 19.32 -10.99 1.31
N GLU A 142 19.72 -11.64 0.22
CA GLU A 142 20.12 -13.05 0.23
C GLU A 142 19.07 -13.97 0.89
N GLY A 143 17.78 -13.66 0.67
CA GLY A 143 16.65 -14.40 1.22
C GLY A 143 16.31 -14.09 2.69
N THR A 144 17.09 -13.27 3.38
CA THR A 144 16.83 -12.86 4.77
C THR A 144 16.09 -11.53 4.81
N LEU A 145 15.03 -11.43 5.62
CA LEU A 145 14.32 -10.17 5.81
C LEU A 145 15.26 -9.13 6.42
N SER A 146 15.59 -8.09 5.66
CA SER A 146 16.48 -7.02 6.10
C SER A 146 15.72 -5.81 6.64
N GLN A 147 14.58 -5.45 6.04
CA GLN A 147 13.83 -4.26 6.44
C GLN A 147 12.36 -4.35 6.04
N GLU A 148 11.50 -3.74 6.84
CA GLU A 148 10.08 -3.53 6.55
C GLU A 148 9.77 -2.04 6.45
N TYR A 149 8.81 -1.70 5.59
CA TYR A 149 8.28 -0.35 5.43
C TYR A 149 6.76 -0.41 5.26
N CYS A 150 6.04 0.40 6.04
CA CYS A 150 4.59 0.55 5.94
C CYS A 150 4.23 2.02 5.68
N ASN A 151 3.36 2.26 4.71
CA ASN A 151 2.74 3.56 4.50
C ASN A 151 1.22 3.42 4.36
N PRO A 152 0.42 3.85 5.35
CA PRO A 152 0.83 4.49 6.60
C PRO A 152 1.48 3.49 7.57
N SER A 153 2.29 3.96 8.53
CA SER A 153 2.98 3.11 9.51
C SER A 153 2.02 2.28 10.37
N THR A 154 0.79 2.74 10.56
CA THR A 154 -0.27 2.03 11.30
C THR A 154 -0.86 0.83 10.54
N LEU A 155 -0.46 0.59 9.29
CA LEU A 155 -1.00 -0.48 8.46
C LEU A 155 -0.78 -1.87 9.07
N SER A 156 0.41 -2.10 9.64
CA SER A 156 0.78 -3.37 10.29
C SER A 156 -0.09 -3.72 11.50
N ASN A 157 -0.82 -2.75 12.07
CA ASN A 157 -1.74 -2.99 13.19
C ASN A 157 -3.13 -3.43 12.72
N LYS A 158 -3.42 -3.32 11.42
CA LYS A 158 -4.77 -3.51 10.82
C LYS A 158 -4.81 -4.64 9.81
N ALA A 159 -3.66 -5.09 9.35
CA ALA A 159 -3.52 -6.12 8.35
C ALA A 159 -2.28 -6.95 8.65
N ASP A 160 -2.35 -8.25 8.36
CA ASP A 160 -1.22 -9.16 8.47
C ASP A 160 -0.55 -9.34 7.11
N TRP A 161 0.77 -9.48 7.13
CA TRP A 161 1.49 -9.97 5.98
C TRP A 161 1.19 -11.47 5.82
N LYS A 162 0.59 -11.83 4.69
CA LYS A 162 0.43 -13.23 4.28
C LYS A 162 1.39 -13.49 3.12
N ASP A 163 2.12 -14.60 3.17
CA ASP A 163 2.95 -15.02 2.03
C ASP A 163 2.11 -15.71 0.95
#